data_AF-A0A2E0UQK3-F1
#
_entry.id   AF-A0A2E0UQK3-F1
#
_cell.length_a   1.000
_cell.length_b   1.000
_cell.length_c   1.000
_cell.angle_alpha   90.00
_cell.angle_beta   90.00
_cell.angle_gamma   90.00
#
_symmetry.space_group_name_H-M   'P 1'
#
loop_
_entity.id
_entity.type
_entity.pdbx_description
1 polymer ?
#
loop_
_entity_poly.entity_id
_entity_poly.type
_entity_poly.pdbx_seq_one_letter_code
_entity_poly.pdbx_strand_id
1 'polypeptide(L)'
;MSKRQRKLEQKRKHAIWNYFDDGIWELYVGLSALWLGLIVRFYWPVWYVFLIIPLLFVPLWLKEKITLPRLSKLKFSIQKRKGILAIGLILLFANMVVLLVMKDEPGLTGLNVFLEKNDLVIASMVTGSVSLYLAYAFGFQRLYSYALLLFIGFFAEAWLFPGQRLGIVSFAGFIIVAAGVSLLLKFLRMNHPLSV
;
A
#
# COMPACT_ATOMS: atom_id res chain seq x y z
N MET A 1 -21.10 28.59 -8.79
CA MET A 1 -20.57 27.40 -9.52
C MET A 1 -21.61 26.95 -10.55
N SER A 2 -21.26 26.88 -11.84
CA SER A 2 -22.21 26.61 -12.94
C SER A 2 -22.69 25.14 -12.95
N LYS A 3 -23.94 24.87 -13.38
CA LYS A 3 -24.47 23.50 -13.58
C LYS A 3 -23.52 22.63 -14.43
N ARG A 4 -22.81 23.23 -15.39
CA ARG A 4 -21.81 22.57 -16.24
C ARG A 4 -20.55 22.16 -15.46
N GLN A 5 -20.11 22.98 -14.52
CA GLN A 5 -18.97 22.68 -13.63
C GLN A 5 -19.29 21.52 -12.68
N ARG A 6 -20.50 21.51 -12.08
CA ARG A 6 -20.94 20.40 -11.21
C ARG A 6 -21.00 19.06 -11.95
N LYS A 7 -21.51 19.05 -13.19
CA LYS A 7 -21.61 17.83 -14.02
C LYS A 7 -20.24 17.29 -14.44
N LEU A 8 -19.28 18.18 -14.74
CA LEU A 8 -17.88 17.82 -15.02
C LEU A 8 -17.17 17.26 -13.78
N GLU A 9 -17.41 17.86 -12.61
CA GLU A 9 -16.85 17.39 -11.35
C GLU A 9 -17.37 16.00 -10.95
N GLN A 10 -18.67 15.75 -11.13
CA GLN A 10 -19.26 14.42 -10.92
C GLN A 10 -18.65 13.36 -11.85
N LYS A 11 -18.49 13.67 -13.15
CA LYS A 11 -17.82 12.76 -14.10
C LYS A 11 -16.37 12.49 -13.71
N ARG A 12 -15.65 13.50 -13.22
CA ARG A 12 -14.27 13.34 -12.71
C ARG A 12 -14.22 12.46 -11.48
N LYS A 13 -15.10 12.66 -10.49
CA LYS A 13 -15.16 11.83 -9.29
C LYS A 13 -15.42 10.36 -9.67
N HIS A 14 -16.41 10.11 -10.53
CA HIS A 14 -16.74 8.76 -10.98
C HIS A 14 -15.57 8.08 -11.73
N ALA A 15 -14.85 8.83 -12.57
CA ALA A 15 -13.66 8.33 -13.24
C ALA A 15 -12.49 8.03 -12.30
N ILE A 16 -12.30 8.84 -11.24
CA ILE A 16 -11.30 8.58 -10.20
C ILE A 16 -11.61 7.27 -9.49
N TRP A 17 -12.88 7.03 -9.14
CA TRP A 17 -13.31 5.78 -8.52
C TRP A 17 -13.00 4.58 -9.41
N ASN A 18 -13.32 4.67 -10.71
CA ASN A 18 -13.04 3.60 -11.67
C ASN A 18 -11.53 3.32 -11.85
N TYR A 19 -10.67 4.32 -11.62
CA TYR A 19 -9.21 4.13 -11.69
C TYR A 19 -8.67 3.26 -10.56
N PHE A 20 -9.33 3.20 -9.39
CA PHE A 20 -8.90 2.35 -8.27
C PHE A 20 -9.62 1.01 -8.22
N ASP A 21 -10.59 0.78 -9.12
CA ASP A 21 -11.44 -0.43 -9.16
C ASP A 21 -10.88 -1.59 -9.99
N ASP A 22 -9.61 -1.51 -10.42
CA ASP A 22 -8.97 -2.50 -11.26
C ASP A 22 -8.24 -3.63 -10.50
N GLY A 23 -8.16 -3.57 -9.18
CA GLY A 23 -7.49 -4.60 -8.36
C GLY A 23 -5.95 -4.53 -8.37
N ILE A 24 -5.35 -3.62 -9.15
CA ILE A 24 -3.89 -3.55 -9.32
C ILE A 24 -3.20 -3.04 -8.04
N TRP A 25 -3.82 -2.08 -7.35
CA TRP A 25 -3.28 -1.57 -6.09
C TRP A 25 -3.37 -2.62 -4.97
N GLU A 26 -4.46 -3.38 -4.93
CA GLU A 26 -4.64 -4.50 -4.02
C GLU A 26 -3.56 -5.56 -4.23
N LEU A 27 -3.28 -5.94 -5.48
CA LEU A 27 -2.18 -6.85 -5.79
C LEU A 27 -0.84 -6.33 -5.28
N TYR A 28 -0.54 -5.05 -5.52
CA TYR A 28 0.71 -4.45 -5.04
C TYR A 28 0.82 -4.48 -3.52
N VAL A 29 -0.23 -4.04 -2.80
CA VAL A 29 -0.25 -4.01 -1.33
C VAL A 29 -0.15 -5.42 -0.76
N GLY A 30 -0.90 -6.38 -1.32
CA GLY A 30 -0.89 -7.77 -0.88
C GLY A 30 0.45 -8.47 -1.11
N LEU A 31 1.08 -8.27 -2.28
CA LEU A 31 2.43 -8.79 -2.56
C LEU A 31 3.48 -8.17 -1.64
N SER A 32 3.38 -6.86 -1.39
CA SER A 32 4.28 -6.17 -0.46
C SER A 32 4.12 -6.73 0.96
N ALA A 33 2.90 -6.98 1.40
CA ALA A 33 2.61 -7.59 2.70
C ALA A 33 3.12 -9.04 2.79
N LEU A 34 2.95 -9.84 1.74
CA LEU A 34 3.54 -11.19 1.67
C LEU A 34 5.06 -11.14 1.83
N TRP A 35 5.73 -10.24 1.11
CA TRP A 35 7.18 -10.04 1.21
C TRP A 35 7.62 -9.61 2.60
N LEU A 36 6.92 -8.66 3.21
CA LEU A 36 7.19 -8.24 4.60
C LEU A 36 7.01 -9.39 5.59
N GLY A 37 5.96 -10.19 5.44
CA GLY A 37 5.73 -11.35 6.29
C GLY A 37 6.82 -12.43 6.12
N LEU A 38 7.37 -12.59 4.91
CA LEU A 38 8.53 -13.47 4.67
C LEU A 38 9.80 -12.94 5.35
N ILE A 39 10.07 -11.63 5.26
CA ILE A 39 11.19 -10.98 5.96
C ILE A 39 11.09 -11.25 7.47
N VAL A 40 9.90 -11.07 8.03
CA VAL A 40 9.62 -11.33 9.45
C VAL A 40 9.83 -12.81 9.78
N ARG A 41 9.23 -13.72 9.01
CA ARG A 41 9.28 -15.17 9.22
C ARG A 41 10.71 -15.74 9.20
N PHE A 42 11.51 -15.28 8.25
CA PHE A 42 12.87 -15.78 8.04
C PHE A 42 13.96 -14.93 8.69
N TYR A 43 13.58 -13.94 9.51
CA TYR A 43 14.51 -13.01 10.16
C TYR A 43 15.48 -12.35 9.17
N TRP A 44 14.99 -12.03 7.97
CA TRP A 44 15.84 -11.37 6.98
C TRP A 44 16.19 -9.95 7.41
N PRO A 45 17.37 -9.46 7.01
CA PRO A 45 17.76 -8.08 7.28
C PRO A 45 16.73 -7.06 6.76
N VAL A 46 16.52 -5.97 7.50
CA VAL A 46 15.55 -4.91 7.17
C VAL A 46 15.80 -4.28 5.80
N TRP A 47 17.03 -4.30 5.30
CA TRP A 47 17.33 -3.76 3.97
C TRP A 47 16.62 -4.51 2.83
N TYR A 48 16.15 -5.74 3.04
CA TYR A 48 15.30 -6.44 2.06
C TYR A 48 13.96 -5.73 1.79
N VAL A 49 13.54 -4.80 2.66
CA VAL A 49 12.37 -3.93 2.41
C VAL A 49 12.63 -2.99 1.23
N PHE A 50 13.89 -2.62 0.93
CA PHE A 50 14.21 -1.80 -0.23
C PHE A 50 13.85 -2.47 -1.57
N LEU A 51 13.72 -3.80 -1.60
CA LEU A 51 13.26 -4.53 -2.79
C LEU A 51 11.79 -4.27 -3.13
N ILE A 52 10.99 -3.73 -2.19
CA ILE A 52 9.60 -3.32 -2.43
C ILE A 52 9.52 -2.00 -3.22
N ILE A 53 10.54 -1.13 -3.10
CA ILE A 53 10.57 0.17 -3.79
C ILE A 53 10.49 0.04 -5.32
N PRO A 54 11.34 -0.76 -6.00
CA PRO A 54 11.21 -0.95 -7.44
C PRO A 54 9.87 -1.58 -7.82
N LEU A 55 9.29 -2.39 -6.93
CA LEU A 55 7.97 -2.99 -7.12
C LEU A 55 6.85 -1.95 -7.21
N LEU A 56 7.03 -0.74 -6.66
CA LEU A 56 6.05 0.35 -6.75
C LEU A 56 5.87 0.89 -8.18
N PHE A 57 6.86 0.70 -9.06
CA PHE A 57 6.73 1.07 -10.47
C PHE A 57 5.87 0.09 -11.26
N VAL A 58 5.75 -1.17 -10.80
CA VAL A 58 4.93 -2.20 -11.46
C VAL A 58 3.46 -1.81 -11.56
N PRO A 59 2.74 -1.43 -10.48
CA PRO A 59 1.34 -1.05 -10.58
C PRO A 59 1.12 0.21 -11.42
N LEU A 60 2.08 1.15 -11.42
CA LEU A 60 2.02 2.35 -12.28
C LEU A 60 2.07 1.96 -13.75
N TRP A 61 3.05 1.13 -14.12
CA TRP A 61 3.21 0.62 -15.48
C TRP A 61 2.03 -0.27 -15.91
N LEU A 62 1.53 -1.14 -15.03
CA LEU A 62 0.36 -1.99 -15.30
C LEU A 62 -0.87 -1.14 -15.57
N LYS A 63 -1.08 -0.04 -14.82
CA LYS A 63 -2.21 0.87 -15.04
C LYS A 63 -2.10 1.64 -16.34
N GLU A 64 -0.89 2.03 -16.75
CA GLU A 64 -0.69 2.65 -18.06
C GLU A 64 -1.04 1.72 -19.21
N LYS A 65 -0.78 0.42 -19.06
CA LYS A 65 -1.07 -0.58 -20.10
C LYS A 65 -2.49 -1.14 -20.08
N ILE A 66 -3.07 -1.35 -18.90
CA ILE A 66 -4.33 -2.08 -18.75
C ILE A 66 -5.50 -1.11 -18.52
N THR A 67 -5.34 -0.19 -17.57
CA THR A 67 -6.44 0.63 -17.07
C THR A 67 -6.65 1.89 -17.90
N LEU A 68 -5.58 2.63 -18.24
CA LEU A 68 -5.66 3.88 -18.99
C LEU A 68 -6.23 3.74 -20.41
N PRO A 69 -5.86 2.74 -21.23
CA PRO A 69 -6.42 2.59 -22.56
C PRO A 69 -7.93 2.35 -22.56
N ARG A 70 -8.44 1.72 -21.49
CA ARG A 70 -9.87 1.41 -21.31
C ARG A 70 -10.68 2.58 -20.73
N LEU A 71 -10.03 3.62 -20.20
CA LEU A 71 -10.64 4.80 -19.59
C LEU A 71 -10.75 6.01 -20.55
N SER A 72 -10.77 5.76 -21.87
CA SER A 72 -10.33 6.63 -22.99
C SER A 72 -10.85 8.08 -23.15
N LYS A 73 -11.48 8.75 -22.17
CA LYS A 73 -12.04 10.10 -22.36
C LYS A 73 -11.82 11.11 -21.24
N LEU A 74 -11.01 10.81 -20.22
CA LEU A 74 -10.73 11.77 -19.14
C LEU A 74 -9.23 12.08 -19.05
N LYS A 75 -8.85 13.27 -19.55
CA LYS A 75 -7.56 13.88 -19.22
C LYS A 75 -7.52 14.14 -17.71
N PHE A 76 -6.95 13.22 -16.95
CA PHE A 76 -6.63 13.45 -15.55
C PHE A 76 -5.51 14.51 -15.51
N SER A 77 -5.74 15.62 -14.81
CA SER A 77 -4.66 16.59 -14.57
C SER A 77 -3.67 15.95 -13.58
N ILE A 78 -2.59 15.37 -14.11
CA ILE A 78 -1.53 14.68 -13.37
C ILE A 78 -0.89 15.57 -12.27
N GLN A 79 -1.00 16.90 -12.40
CA GLN A 79 -0.34 17.89 -11.53
C GLN A 79 -0.66 17.74 -10.03
N LYS A 80 -1.90 17.43 -9.63
CA LYS A 80 -2.22 17.28 -8.19
C LYS A 80 -1.74 15.95 -7.57
N ARG A 81 -1.46 14.93 -8.39
CA ARG A 81 -1.07 13.59 -7.90
C ARG A 81 0.41 13.47 -7.56
N LYS A 82 1.28 14.26 -8.22
CA LYS A 82 2.73 14.23 -7.95
C LYS A 82 3.07 14.67 -6.52
N GLY A 83 2.40 15.71 -6.01
CA GLY A 83 2.63 16.20 -4.65
C GLY A 83 2.22 15.19 -3.57
N ILE A 84 1.08 14.51 -3.76
CA ILE A 84 0.59 13.49 -2.82
C ILE A 84 1.50 12.26 -2.81
N LEU A 85 1.93 11.80 -3.99
CA LEU A 85 2.89 10.70 -4.09
C LEU A 85 4.25 11.06 -3.49
N ALA A 86 4.73 12.29 -3.69
CA ALA A 86 5.96 12.77 -3.09
C ALA A 86 5.85 12.80 -1.56
N ILE A 87 4.75 13.29 -0.99
CA ILE A 87 4.54 13.30 0.46
C ILE A 87 4.44 11.86 1.00
N GLY A 88 3.73 10.96 0.30
CA GLY A 88 3.66 9.54 0.68
C GLY A 88 5.04 8.86 0.66
N LEU A 89 5.86 9.14 -0.35
CA LEU A 89 7.25 8.65 -0.45
C LEU A 89 8.14 9.25 0.64
N ILE A 90 7.99 10.54 0.95
CA ILE A 90 8.72 11.21 2.04
C ILE A 90 8.34 10.60 3.38
N LEU A 91 7.05 10.36 3.63
CA LEU A 91 6.59 9.72 4.88
C LEU A 91 7.10 8.28 4.98
N LEU A 92 7.06 7.51 3.88
CA LEU A 92 7.62 6.16 3.84
C LEU A 92 9.13 6.20 4.13
N PHE A 93 9.88 7.05 3.43
CA PHE A 93 11.32 7.20 3.58
C PHE A 93 11.69 7.68 4.99
N ALA A 94 11.00 8.68 5.53
CA ALA A 94 11.22 9.17 6.89
C ALA A 94 11.00 8.08 7.93
N ASN A 95 9.94 7.27 7.77
CA ASN A 95 9.72 6.11 8.65
C ASN A 95 10.84 5.07 8.52
N MET A 96 11.33 4.79 7.31
CA MET A 96 12.46 3.87 7.14
C MET A 96 13.75 4.39 7.76
N VAL A 97 14.04 5.69 7.61
CA VAL A 97 15.22 6.34 8.22
C VAL A 97 15.12 6.29 9.74
N VAL A 98 13.96 6.57 10.32
CA VAL A 98 13.75 6.45 11.78
C VAL A 98 14.02 5.03 12.26
N LEU A 99 13.53 4.01 11.54
CA LEU A 99 13.77 2.61 11.87
C LEU A 99 15.25 2.20 11.76
N LEU A 100 16.01 2.79 10.84
CA LEU A 100 17.42 2.47 10.61
C LEU A 100 18.35 3.22 11.58
N VAL A 101 18.14 4.53 11.77
CA VAL A 101 19.00 5.38 12.61
C VAL A 101 18.90 4.98 14.08
N MET A 102 17.72 4.59 14.54
CA MET A 102 17.52 4.22 15.94
C MET A 102 18.06 2.83 16.31
N LYS A 103 18.70 2.11 15.38
CA LYS A 103 19.33 0.81 15.69
C LYS A 103 20.77 0.94 16.19
N ASP A 104 21.50 1.97 15.74
CA ASP A 104 22.97 2.02 15.87
C ASP A 104 23.51 3.16 16.76
N GLU A 105 22.67 4.01 17.38
CA GLU A 105 23.18 5.11 18.20
C GLU A 105 23.59 4.68 19.63
N PRO A 106 24.85 4.88 20.04
CA PRO A 106 25.38 4.43 21.34
C PRO A 106 24.89 5.23 22.55
N GLY A 107 24.24 6.39 22.35
CA GLY A 107 23.71 7.25 23.43
C GLY A 107 22.26 6.96 23.86
N LEU A 108 21.55 6.11 23.13
CA LEU A 108 20.11 5.83 23.28
C LEU A 108 19.85 4.36 23.66
N THR A 109 20.72 3.77 24.46
CA THR A 109 20.74 2.32 24.76
C THR A 109 19.39 1.77 25.23
N GLY A 110 18.62 2.54 26.00
CA GLY A 110 17.26 2.13 26.42
C GLY A 110 16.23 2.16 25.29
N LEU A 111 16.34 3.11 24.36
CA LEU A 111 15.46 3.22 23.19
C LEU A 111 15.77 2.09 22.19
N ASN A 112 17.04 1.81 21.91
CA ASN A 112 17.42 0.77 20.95
C ASN A 112 16.94 -0.60 21.44
N VAL A 113 17.13 -0.91 22.73
CA VAL A 113 16.61 -2.15 23.34
C VAL A 113 15.08 -2.20 23.27
N PHE A 114 14.39 -1.07 23.44
CA PHE A 114 12.93 -1.02 23.28
C PHE A 114 12.51 -1.30 21.84
N LEU A 115 13.19 -0.70 20.85
CA LEU A 115 12.87 -0.87 19.44
C LEU A 115 13.16 -2.29 18.95
N GLU A 116 14.27 -2.89 19.39
CA GLU A 116 14.59 -4.29 19.08
C GLU A 116 13.59 -5.26 19.67
N LYS A 117 13.11 -5.00 20.89
CA LYS A 117 12.09 -5.83 21.54
C LYS A 117 10.69 -5.66 20.95
N ASN A 118 10.41 -4.51 20.34
CA ASN A 118 9.07 -4.14 19.86
C ASN A 118 9.04 -3.89 18.34
N ASP A 119 9.99 -4.44 17.59
CA ASP A 119 10.17 -4.17 16.16
C ASP A 119 8.89 -4.43 15.34
N LEU A 120 8.16 -5.50 15.64
CA LEU A 120 6.88 -5.83 15.01
C LEU A 120 5.75 -4.86 15.38
N VAL A 121 5.71 -4.37 16.62
CA VAL A 121 4.71 -3.37 17.06
C VAL A 121 4.95 -2.05 16.33
N ILE A 122 6.21 -1.65 16.19
CA ILE A 122 6.57 -0.43 15.49
C ILE A 122 6.27 -0.60 13.99
N ALA A 123 6.60 -1.76 13.42
CA ALA A 123 6.22 -2.07 12.04
C ALA A 123 4.71 -1.97 11.81
N SER A 124 3.88 -2.43 12.76
CA SER A 124 2.40 -2.30 12.69
C SER A 124 1.96 -0.84 12.67
N MET A 125 2.51 -0.02 13.57
CA MET A 125 2.18 1.41 13.67
C MET A 125 2.59 2.16 12.41
N VAL A 126 3.80 1.91 11.91
CA VAL A 126 4.33 2.55 10.70
C VAL A 126 3.54 2.13 9.47
N THR A 127 3.39 0.84 9.22
CA THR A 127 2.69 0.34 8.03
C THR A 127 1.21 0.71 8.06
N GLY A 128 0.56 0.62 9.24
CA GLY A 128 -0.82 1.04 9.44
C GLY A 128 -1.03 2.54 9.19
N SER A 129 -0.22 3.40 9.80
CA SER A 129 -0.33 4.86 9.64
C SER A 129 -0.06 5.32 8.21
N VAL A 130 0.97 4.80 7.56
CA VAL A 130 1.27 5.09 6.15
C VAL A 130 0.13 4.62 5.25
N SER A 131 -0.39 3.41 5.47
CA SER A 131 -1.49 2.88 4.65
C SER A 131 -2.78 3.67 4.84
N LEU A 132 -3.10 4.10 6.06
CA LEU A 132 -4.23 4.99 6.36
C LEU A 132 -4.06 6.35 5.70
N TYR A 133 -2.87 6.94 5.77
CA TYR A 133 -2.57 8.20 5.10
C TYR A 133 -2.74 8.07 3.58
N LEU A 134 -2.21 7.01 2.97
CA LEU A 134 -2.39 6.75 1.54
C LEU A 134 -3.87 6.54 1.19
N ALA A 135 -4.62 5.80 2.02
CA ALA A 135 -6.05 5.59 1.83
C ALA A 135 -6.82 6.92 1.84
N TYR A 136 -6.50 7.80 2.77
CA TYR A 136 -7.03 9.17 2.83
C TYR A 136 -6.63 10.00 1.62
N ALA A 137 -5.35 10.02 1.27
CA ALA A 137 -4.82 10.87 0.22
C ALA A 137 -5.30 10.47 -1.17
N PHE A 138 -5.51 9.17 -1.41
CA PHE A 138 -6.08 8.66 -2.66
C PHE A 138 -7.61 8.61 -2.68
N GLY A 139 -8.27 8.84 -1.53
CA GLY A 139 -9.71 8.64 -1.38
C GLY A 139 -10.12 7.19 -1.59
N PHE A 140 -9.20 6.24 -1.34
CA PHE A 140 -9.38 4.84 -1.68
C PHE A 140 -9.94 4.06 -0.48
N GLN A 141 -11.28 3.96 -0.40
CA GLN A 141 -11.97 3.38 0.75
C GLN A 141 -11.51 1.96 1.12
N ARG A 142 -11.25 1.09 0.13
CA ARG A 142 -10.80 -0.29 0.41
C ARG A 142 -9.43 -0.36 1.09
N LEU A 143 -8.56 0.62 0.82
CA LEU A 143 -7.23 0.66 1.41
C LEU A 143 -7.27 0.86 2.93
N TYR A 144 -8.33 1.47 3.48
CA TYR A 144 -8.54 1.52 4.93
C TYR A 144 -8.71 0.11 5.53
N SER A 145 -9.50 -0.74 4.88
CA SER A 145 -9.71 -2.13 5.34
C SER A 145 -8.41 -2.93 5.27
N TYR A 146 -7.60 -2.73 4.22
CA TYR A 146 -6.30 -3.38 4.10
C TYR A 146 -5.28 -2.85 5.12
N ALA A 147 -5.26 -1.54 5.36
CA ALA A 147 -4.43 -0.94 6.41
C ALA A 147 -4.76 -1.53 7.79
N LEU A 148 -6.04 -1.66 8.11
CA LEU A 148 -6.51 -2.29 9.34
C LEU A 148 -6.12 -3.77 9.41
N LEU A 149 -6.28 -4.50 8.31
CA LEU A 149 -5.91 -5.92 8.24
C LEU A 149 -4.41 -6.14 8.47
N LEU A 150 -3.55 -5.30 7.87
CA LEU A 150 -2.10 -5.35 8.08
C LEU A 150 -1.73 -4.96 9.51
N PHE A 151 -2.34 -3.90 10.04
CA PHE A 151 -2.15 -3.49 11.43
C PHE A 151 -2.48 -4.63 12.40
N ILE A 152 -3.66 -5.25 12.24
CA ILE A 152 -4.08 -6.41 13.05
C ILE A 152 -3.10 -7.57 12.86
N GLY A 153 -2.64 -7.84 11.64
CA GLY A 153 -1.68 -8.93 11.37
C GLY A 153 -0.37 -8.77 12.15
N PHE A 154 0.27 -7.61 12.05
CA PHE A 154 1.51 -7.33 12.80
C PHE A 154 1.26 -7.27 14.32
N PHE A 155 0.18 -6.64 14.74
CA PHE A 155 -0.15 -6.49 16.17
C PHE A 155 -0.46 -7.85 16.81
N ALA A 156 -1.26 -8.69 16.16
CA ALA A 156 -1.58 -10.03 16.62
C ALA A 156 -0.33 -10.90 16.71
N GLU A 157 0.61 -10.76 15.78
CA GLU A 157 1.87 -11.51 15.83
C GLU A 157 2.73 -11.08 17.01
N ALA A 158 2.89 -9.77 17.22
CA ALA A 158 3.64 -9.25 18.36
C ALA A 158 3.02 -9.65 19.71
N TRP A 159 1.69 -9.71 19.80
CA TRP A 159 0.97 -9.96 21.04
C TRP A 159 0.79 -11.45 21.37
N LEU A 160 0.35 -12.25 20.39
CA LEU A 160 -0.01 -13.66 20.61
C LEU A 160 1.19 -14.60 20.56
N PHE A 161 2.24 -14.23 19.83
CA PHE A 161 3.39 -15.09 19.58
C PHE A 161 4.71 -14.38 19.92
N PRO A 162 4.87 -13.92 21.18
CA PRO A 162 6.11 -13.25 21.58
C PRO A 162 7.30 -14.19 21.38
N GLY A 163 8.25 -13.77 20.55
CA GLY A 163 9.45 -14.55 20.21
C GLY A 163 9.29 -15.53 19.03
N GLN A 164 8.07 -15.80 18.55
CA GLN A 164 7.82 -16.64 17.39
C GLN A 164 7.30 -15.79 16.22
N ARG A 165 8.12 -15.68 15.16
CA ARG A 165 7.73 -14.98 13.93
C ARG A 165 7.05 -15.96 12.98
N LEU A 166 5.73 -16.10 13.09
CA LEU A 166 4.92 -17.00 12.26
C LEU A 166 4.59 -16.42 10.88
N GLY A 167 4.71 -15.11 10.69
CA GLY A 167 4.35 -14.44 9.44
C GLY A 167 2.83 -14.35 9.24
N ILE A 168 2.06 -14.02 10.27
CA ILE A 168 0.61 -13.74 10.23
C ILE A 168 0.32 -12.64 9.20
N VAL A 169 1.23 -11.68 9.05
CA VAL A 169 1.16 -10.65 8.01
C VAL A 169 1.13 -11.25 6.59
N SER A 170 1.80 -12.38 6.35
CA SER A 170 1.70 -13.08 5.07
C SER A 170 0.27 -13.59 4.82
N PHE A 171 -0.45 -14.02 5.85
CA PHE A 171 -1.86 -14.40 5.71
C PHE A 171 -2.74 -13.22 5.32
N ALA A 172 -2.54 -12.05 5.95
CA ALA A 172 -3.18 -10.81 5.54
C ALA A 172 -2.84 -10.46 4.08
N GLY A 173 -1.57 -10.58 3.69
CA GLY A 173 -1.13 -10.38 2.32
C GLY A 173 -1.83 -11.31 1.32
N PHE A 174 -1.99 -12.58 1.66
CA PHE A 174 -2.70 -13.56 0.82
C PHE A 174 -4.17 -13.17 0.60
N ILE A 175 -4.88 -12.75 1.65
CA ILE A 175 -6.26 -12.26 1.54
C ILE A 175 -6.35 -11.06 0.59
N ILE A 176 -5.42 -10.10 0.73
CA ILE A 176 -5.40 -8.89 -0.11
C ILE A 176 -5.09 -9.25 -1.56
N VAL A 177 -4.14 -10.16 -1.81
CA VAL A 177 -3.84 -10.65 -3.16
C VAL A 177 -5.07 -11.34 -3.77
N ALA A 178 -5.74 -12.23 -3.03
CA ALA A 178 -6.95 -12.90 -3.51
C ALA A 178 -8.04 -11.89 -3.87
N ALA A 179 -8.25 -10.87 -3.04
CA ALA A 179 -9.16 -9.77 -3.33
C ALA A 179 -8.75 -9.01 -4.60
N GLY A 180 -7.46 -8.66 -4.74
CA GLY A 180 -6.92 -7.97 -5.91
C GLY A 180 -7.06 -8.77 -7.20
N VAL A 181 -6.76 -10.08 -7.18
CA VAL A 181 -6.98 -10.98 -8.32
C VAL A 181 -8.46 -11.02 -8.69
N SER A 182 -9.36 -11.17 -7.72
CA SER A 182 -10.80 -11.21 -8.00
C SER A 182 -11.31 -9.92 -8.66
N LEU A 183 -10.84 -8.75 -8.19
CA LEU A 183 -11.17 -7.45 -8.76
C LEU A 183 -10.57 -7.29 -10.16
N LEU A 184 -9.32 -7.69 -10.36
CA LEU A 184 -8.67 -7.63 -11.66
C LEU A 184 -9.39 -8.52 -12.67
N LEU A 185 -9.74 -9.74 -12.31
CA LEU A 185 -10.51 -10.65 -13.19
C LEU A 185 -11.88 -10.06 -13.53
N LYS A 186 -12.57 -9.47 -12.54
CA LYS A 186 -13.86 -8.78 -12.76
C LYS A 186 -13.70 -7.59 -13.71
N PHE A 187 -12.66 -6.78 -13.51
CA PHE A 187 -12.33 -5.63 -14.36
C PHE A 187 -12.01 -6.07 -15.80
N LEU A 188 -11.24 -7.14 -15.96
CA LEU A 188 -10.90 -7.69 -17.26
C LEU A 188 -12.12 -8.25 -18.01
N ARG A 189 -13.06 -8.90 -17.30
CA ARG A 189 -14.30 -9.44 -17.88
C ARG A 189 -15.33 -8.37 -18.23
N MET A 190 -15.52 -7.36 -17.37
CA MET A 190 -16.49 -6.29 -17.61
C MET A 190 -16.05 -5.33 -18.71
N ASN A 191 -14.74 -5.08 -18.82
CA ASN A 191 -14.18 -4.19 -19.83
C ASN A 191 -13.58 -5.01 -20.98
N HIS A 192 -14.41 -5.81 -21.66
CA HIS A 192 -14.05 -6.36 -22.97
C HIS A 192 -13.56 -5.20 -23.87
N PRO A 193 -12.46 -5.35 -24.62
CA PRO A 193 -12.10 -4.37 -25.62
C PRO A 193 -13.28 -4.28 -26.59
N LEU A 194 -13.80 -3.07 -26.81
CA LEU A 194 -14.49 -2.77 -28.06
C LEU A 194 -13.47 -3.12 -29.14
N SER A 195 -13.66 -4.27 -29.78
CA SER A 195 -12.94 -4.67 -30.98
C SER A 195 -13.01 -3.50 -31.94
N VAL A 196 -11.85 -2.91 -32.23
CA VAL A 196 -11.64 -2.09 -33.42
C VAL A 196 -11.80 -3.00 -34.62
#